data_AF-A0A7X7ERX3-F1
#
_entry.id   AF-A0A7X7ERX3-F1
#
_cell.length_a   1.000
_cell.length_b   1.000
_cell.length_c   1.000
_cell.angle_alpha   90.00
_cell.angle_beta   90.00
_cell.angle_gamma   90.00
#
_symmetry.space_group_name_H-M   'P 1'
#
loop_
_entity.id
_entity.type
_entity.pdbx_description
1 polymer ?
#
loop_
_entity_poly.entity_id
_entity_poly.type
_entity_poly.pdbx_seq_one_letter_code
_entity_poly.pdbx_strand_id
1 'polypeptide(L)' 'MKPKPYKRRPGDFEIRILRDGRLIFVSPDESLMDVAQILDETDEALQRRKETIDVREPADGNQ' A
#
# COMPACT_ATOMS: atom_id res chain seq x y z
N MET A 1 2.78 -13.09 25.38
CA MET A 1 2.30 -12.08 24.40
C MET A 1 1.97 -12.80 23.10
N LYS A 2 0.80 -12.61 22.50
CA LYS A 2 0.52 -13.13 21.15
C LYS A 2 1.32 -12.26 20.16
N PRO A 3 2.12 -12.85 19.25
CA PRO A 3 2.79 -12.07 18.22
C PRO A 3 1.72 -11.37 17.36
N LYS A 4 1.92 -10.08 17.10
CA LYS A 4 1.04 -9.35 16.18
C LYS A 4 1.16 -9.99 14.79
N PRO A 5 0.06 -10.09 14.01
CA PRO A 5 0.13 -10.58 12.64
C PRO A 5 1.18 -9.79 11.85
N TYR A 6 2.03 -10.50 11.11
CA TYR A 6 3.00 -9.86 10.22
C TYR A 6 2.26 -9.04 9.16
N LYS A 7 2.61 -7.76 9.03
CA LYS A 7 2.07 -6.91 7.97
C LYS A 7 2.99 -7.03 6.76
N ARG A 8 2.46 -7.58 5.67
CA ARG A 8 3.18 -7.77 4.42
C ARG A 8 3.60 -6.45 3.81
N ARG A 9 4.75 -6.43 3.18
CA ARG A 9 5.31 -5.32 2.41
C ARG A 9 5.52 -5.73 0.94
N PRO A 10 5.49 -4.78 0.00
CA PRO A 10 5.99 -5.03 -1.35
C PRO A 10 7.40 -5.61 -1.29
N GLY A 11 7.68 -6.62 -2.10
CA GLY A 11 8.98 -7.29 -2.10
C GLY A 11 9.08 -8.48 -1.16
N ASP A 12 8.08 -8.70 -0.29
CA ASP A 12 8.10 -9.87 0.58
C ASP A 12 7.80 -11.15 -0.21
N PHE A 13 8.68 -12.13 -0.05
CA PHE A 13 8.48 -13.49 -0.54
C PHE A 13 7.30 -14.17 0.17
N GLU A 14 6.45 -14.87 -0.58
CA GLU A 14 5.31 -15.60 -0.03
C GLU A 14 5.31 -17.08 -0.44
N ILE A 15 5.09 -17.95 0.55
CA ILE A 15 4.76 -19.35 0.35
C ILE A 15 3.30 -19.55 0.78
N ARG A 16 2.47 -20.11 -0.11
CA ARG A 16 1.08 -20.47 0.20
C ARG A 16 0.91 -21.97 0.09
N ILE A 17 0.35 -22.58 1.13
CA ILE A 17 -0.07 -23.99 1.11
C ILE A 17 -1.59 -23.99 0.90
N LEU A 18 -2.02 -24.50 -0.24
CA LEU A 18 -3.44 -24.63 -0.56
C LEU A 18 -4.04 -25.85 0.15
N ARG A 19 -5.37 -25.85 0.28
CA ARG A 19 -6.12 -26.94 0.95
C ARG A 19 -6.00 -28.28 0.25
N ASP A 20 -5.67 -28.28 -1.04
CA ASP A 20 -5.42 -29.47 -1.85
C ASP A 20 -3.95 -29.94 -1.80
N GLY A 21 -3.12 -29.33 -0.93
CA GLY A 21 -1.73 -29.68 -0.74
C GLY A 21 -0.76 -29.04 -1.74
N ARG A 22 -1.24 -28.24 -2.70
CA ARG A 22 -0.35 -27.52 -3.62
C ARG A 22 0.39 -26.40 -2.90
N LEU A 23 1.66 -26.23 -3.24
CA LEU A 23 2.51 -25.12 -2.82
C LEU A 23 2.59 -24.08 -3.93
N ILE A 24 2.31 -22.82 -3.58
CA ILE A 24 2.54 -21.66 -4.45
C ILE A 24 3.68 -20.85 -3.87
N PHE A 25 4.64 -20.53 -4.73
CA PHE A 25 5.72 -19.61 -4.43
C PHE A 25 5.46 -18.31 -5.19
N VAL A 26 5.44 -17.19 -4.46
CA VAL A 26 5.39 -15.85 -5.03
C VAL A 26 6.71 -15.18 -4.69
N SER A 27 7.61 -15.12 -5.67
CA SER A 27 8.80 -14.30 -5.58
C SER A 27 8.49 -12.89 -6.06
N PRO A 28 9.02 -11.85 -5.39
CA PRO A 28 9.04 -10.53 -5.99
C PRO A 28 9.85 -10.61 -7.28
N ASP A 29 9.26 -10.20 -8.39
CA ASP A 29 10.03 -9.89 -9.59
C ASP A 29 10.44 -8.40 -9.55
N GLU A 30 11.54 -8.08 -10.20
CA GLU A 30 12.11 -6.73 -10.21
C GLU A 30 11.11 -5.72 -10.79
N SER A 31 10.33 -6.12 -11.79
CA SER A 31 9.29 -5.30 -12.42
C SER A 31 8.12 -4.98 -11.49
N LEU A 32 7.74 -5.88 -10.59
CA LEU A 32 6.71 -5.69 -9.57
C LEU A 32 7.19 -4.74 -8.47
N MET A 33 8.51 -4.64 -8.26
CA MET A 33 9.08 -3.66 -7.34
C MET A 33 9.01 -2.25 -7.92
N ASP A 34 9.32 -2.11 -9.21
CA ASP A 34 9.15 -0.84 -9.92
C ASP A 34 7.69 -0.37 -9.90
N VAL A 35 6.75 -1.29 -10.16
CA VAL A 35 5.30 -0.98 -10.09
C VAL A 35 4.88 -0.59 -8.67
N ALA A 36 5.36 -1.30 -7.65
CA ALA A 36 5.05 -0.96 -6.25
C ALA A 36 5.57 0.43 -5.88
N GLN A 37 6.78 0.78 -6.30
CA GLN A 37 7.37 2.09 -6.05
C GLN A 37 6.56 3.22 -6.71
N ILE A 38 6.15 3.04 -7.97
CA ILE A 38 5.32 4.01 -8.69
C ILE A 38 3.97 4.23 -7.98
N LEU A 39 3.37 3.15 -7.46
CA LEU A 39 2.10 3.23 -6.74
C LEU A 39 2.26 4.00 -5.41
N ASP A 40 3.31 3.72 -4.64
CA ASP A 40 3.59 4.42 -3.38
C ASP A 40 3.80 5.93 -3.62
N GLU A 41 4.61 6.31 -4.63
CA GLU A 41 4.83 7.71 -5.00
C GLU A 41 3.54 8.41 -5.44
N THR A 42 2.66 7.69 -6.14
CA THR A 42 1.36 8.19 -6.59
C THR A 42 0.42 8.43 -5.40
N ASP A 43 0.35 7.49 -4.45
CA ASP A 43 -0.48 7.62 -3.25
C ASP A 43 -0.01 8.80 -2.38
N GLU A 44 1.30 8.99 -2.21
CA GLU A 44 1.85 10.15 -1.51
C GLU A 44 1.53 11.48 -2.22
N ALA A 45 1.54 11.50 -3.56
CA ALA A 45 1.18 12.68 -4.33
C ALA A 45 -0.32 13.00 -4.22
N LEU A 46 -1.18 11.98 -4.21
CA LEU A 46 -2.62 12.12 -3.99
C LEU A 46 -2.93 12.60 -2.58
N GLN A 47 -2.22 12.09 -1.57
CA GLN A 47 -2.38 12.52 -0.18
C GLN A 47 -1.99 13.99 0.01
N ARG A 48 -0.85 14.41 -0.53
CA ARG A 48 -0.42 15.84 -0.51
C ARG A 48 -1.41 16.76 -1.22
N ARG A 49 -2.01 16.31 -2.32
CA ARG A 49 -3.05 17.07 -3.04
C ARG A 49 -4.31 17.24 -2.21
N LYS A 50 -4.78 16.19 -1.53
CA LYS A 50 -5.95 16.27 -0.63
C LYS A 50 -5.70 17.27 0.50
N GLU A 51 -4.55 17.18 1.17
CA GLU A 51 -4.17 18.12 2.24
C GLU A 51 -4.13 19.58 1.75
N THR A 52 -3.71 19.81 0.51
CA THR A 52 -3.69 21.17 -0.09
C THR A 52 -5.09 21.69 -0.42
N ILE A 53 -6.04 20.81 -0.76
CA ILE A 53 -7.43 21.16 -1.06
C ILE A 53 -8.20 21.45 0.24
N ASP A 54 -8.00 20.65 1.28
CA ASP A 54 -8.65 20.85 2.59
C ASP A 54 -8.20 22.14 3.29
N VAL A 55 -6.99 22.65 2.99
CA VAL A 55 -6.52 23.97 3.47
C VAL A 55 -7.19 25.15 2.74
N ARG A 56 -7.86 24.91 1.60
CA ARG A 56 -8.47 25.94 0.75
C ARG A 56 -9.98 26.08 0.91
N GLU A 57 -10.66 25.33 1.79
CA GLU A 57 -12.01 25.72 2.20
C GLU A 57 -11.89 26.94 3.13
N PRO A 58 -12.31 28.14 2.70
CA PRO A 58 -12.39 29.25 3.63
C PRO A 58 -13.58 28.97 4.55
N ALA A 59 -13.36 29.19 5.85
CA ALA A 59 -14.40 29.28 6.86
C ALA A 59 -15.28 30.54 6.67
N ASP A 60 -15.61 30.91 5.43
CA ASP A 60 -16.46 32.04 5.10
C ASP A 60 -17.88 31.54 4.87
N GLY A 61 -18.49 31.19 6.00
CA GLY A 61 -19.87 30.79 6.10
C GLY A 61 -20.46 31.28 7.40
N ASN A 62 -20.44 32.59 7.67
CA ASN A 62 -21.55 33.18 8.41
C ASN A 62 -21.79 34.65 8.03
N GLN A 63 -23.08 34.93 7.90
CA GLN A 63 -23.75 36.12 7.42
C GLN A 63 -23.57 37.34 8.34
#